data_AF-A0A0C1V6Z3-F1
#
_entry.id   AF-A0A0C1V6Z3-F1
#
_cell.length_a   1.000
_cell.length_b   1.000
_cell.length_c   1.000
_cell.angle_alpha   90.00
_cell.angle_beta   90.00
_cell.angle_gamma   90.00
#
_symmetry.space_group_name_H-M   'P 1'
#
loop_
_entity.id
_entity.type
_entity.pdbx_description
1 polymer ?
#
loop_
_entity_poly.entity_id
_entity_poly.type
_entity_poly.pdbx_seq_one_letter_code
_entity_poly.pdbx_strand_id
1 'polypeptide(L)' 'MSRNRIEQLVNFVQQEFGLARAEVLTALHHKESASQLPLILWQYGFITVQQLDRLFDWLAGAQLRSIDG' A
#
# COMPACT_ATOMS: atom_id res chain seq x y z
N MET A 1 -20.47 1.00 -5.36
CA MET A 1 -19.58 1.41 -4.27
C MET A 1 -18.15 1.32 -4.78
N SER A 2 -17.60 2.43 -5.27
CA SER A 2 -16.27 2.48 -5.89
C SER A 2 -15.21 1.97 -4.91
N ARG A 3 -14.47 0.93 -5.30
CA ARG A 3 -13.51 0.26 -4.43
C ARG A 3 -12.29 1.16 -4.22
N ASN A 4 -12.29 1.94 -3.14
CA ASN A 4 -11.20 2.83 -2.81
C ASN A 4 -9.97 2.00 -2.41
N ARG A 5 -9.09 1.69 -3.39
CA ARG A 5 -7.87 0.88 -3.17
C ARG A 5 -6.95 1.47 -2.12
N ILE A 6 -6.97 2.80 -1.98
CA ILE A 6 -6.26 3.54 -0.94
C ILE A 6 -6.71 3.11 0.45
N GLU A 7 -8.02 3.04 0.70
CA GLU A 7 -8.56 2.63 2.01
C GLU A 7 -8.21 1.16 2.33
N GLN A 8 -8.21 0.28 1.33
CA GLN A 8 -7.82 -1.12 1.55
C GLN A 8 -6.33 -1.25 1.91
N LEU A 9 -5.49 -0.47 1.24
CA LEU A 9 -4.06 -0.44 1.53
C LEU A 9 -3.78 0.17 2.91
N VAL A 10 -4.42 1.30 3.24
CA VAL A 10 -4.32 1.92 4.57
C VAL A 10 -4.75 0.94 5.67
N ASN A 11 -5.79 0.15 5.44
CA ASN A 11 -6.22 -0.85 6.41
C ASN A 11 -5.23 -2.03 6.52
N PHE A 12 -4.74 -2.54 5.38
CA PHE A 12 -3.71 -3.59 5.35
C PHE A 12 -2.45 -3.17 6.10
N VAL A 13 -1.97 -1.96 5.82
CA VAL A 13 -0.74 -1.42 6.39
C VAL A 13 -0.87 -1.15 7.90
N GLN A 14 -2.04 -0.71 8.37
CA GLN A 14 -2.31 -0.60 9.81
C GLN A 14 -2.33 -1.97 10.51
N GLN A 15 -2.94 -2.99 9.89
CA GLN A 15 -3.07 -4.32 10.51
C GLN A 15 -1.77 -5.13 10.46
N GLU A 16 -1.07 -5.13 9.34
CA GLU A 16 0.12 -5.95 9.13
C GLU A 16 1.42 -5.27 9.58
N PHE A 17 1.49 -3.94 9.51
CA PHE A 17 2.71 -3.19 9.79
C PHE A 17 2.60 -2.25 10.99
N GLY A 18 1.40 -2.04 11.55
CA GLY A 18 1.17 -1.12 12.67
C GLY A 18 1.38 0.35 12.31
N LEU A 19 1.42 0.67 11.02
CA LEU A 19 1.69 2.02 10.52
C LEU A 19 0.47 2.92 10.68
N ALA A 20 0.67 4.15 11.14
CA ALA A 20 -0.41 5.11 11.26
C ALA A 20 -0.92 5.54 9.88
N ARG A 21 -2.24 5.72 9.76
CA ARG A 21 -2.90 6.22 8.54
C ARG A 21 -2.26 7.51 8.03
N ALA A 22 -1.80 8.40 8.91
CA ALA A 22 -1.16 9.66 8.55
C ALA A 22 0.13 9.48 7.73
N GLU A 23 0.96 8.47 8.07
CA GLU A 23 2.21 8.18 7.36
C GLU A 23 1.93 7.71 5.93
N VAL A 24 0.93 6.84 5.79
CA VAL A 24 0.48 6.32 4.50
C VAL A 24 -0.14 7.43 3.64
N LEU A 25 -0.97 8.28 4.25
CA LEU A 25 -1.58 9.42 3.55
C LEU A 25 -0.53 10.45 3.11
N THR A 26 0.50 10.68 3.90
CA THR A 26 1.61 11.58 3.54
C THR A 26 2.36 11.07 2.32
N ALA A 27 2.64 9.76 2.26
CA ALA A 27 3.26 9.13 1.09
C ALA A 27 2.35 9.13 -0.16
N LEU A 28 1.02 9.03 0.04
CA LEU A 28 0.02 9.08 -1.04
C LEU A 28 -0.20 10.47 -1.60
N HIS A 29 -0.07 11.51 -0.78
CA HIS A 29 -0.28 12.90 -1.21
C HIS A 29 0.68 13.32 -2.33
N HIS A 30 1.82 12.64 -2.46
CA HIS A 30 2.83 12.90 -3.47
C HIS A 30 2.71 12.09 -4.78
N LYS A 31 1.84 11.07 -4.87
CA LYS A 31 1.74 10.23 -6.07
C LYS A 31 0.34 9.67 -6.32
N GLU A 32 -0.13 9.86 -7.55
CA GLU A 32 -1.41 9.30 -8.04
C GLU A 32 -1.36 7.78 -8.28
N SER A 33 -0.19 7.14 -8.17
CA SER A 33 0.01 5.73 -8.49
C SER A 33 0.36 4.89 -7.26
N ALA A 34 -0.58 4.02 -6.86
CA ALA A 34 -0.41 3.02 -5.79
C ALA A 34 0.83 2.12 -5.99
N SER A 35 1.31 1.97 -7.22
CA SER A 35 2.49 1.19 -7.59
C SER A 35 3.81 1.79 -7.07
N GLN A 36 3.87 3.10 -6.82
CA GLN A 36 5.08 3.78 -6.32
C GLN A 36 5.09 3.94 -4.80
N LEU A 37 3.93 3.76 -4.15
CA LEU A 37 3.78 3.93 -2.71
C LEU A 37 4.73 3.03 -1.88
N PRO A 38 4.91 1.73 -2.20
CA PRO A 38 5.81 0.87 -1.43
C PRO A 38 7.23 1.43 -1.37
N LEU A 39 7.74 1.84 -2.53
CA LEU A 39 9.08 2.39 -2.67
C LEU A 39 9.25 3.67 -1.86
N ILE A 40 8.22 4.51 -1.82
CA ILE A 40 8.23 5.75 -1.04
C ILE A 40 8.26 5.43 0.46
N LEU A 41 7.41 4.54 0.94
CA LEU A 41 7.40 4.13 2.34
C LEU A 41 8.76 3.58 2.80
N TRP A 42 9.44 2.82 1.93
CA TRP A 42 10.79 2.34 2.20
C TRP A 42 11.83 3.47 2.16
N GLN A 43 11.74 4.38 1.20
CA GLN A 43 12.66 5.52 1.09
C GLN A 43 12.60 6.46 2.30
N TYR A 44 11.41 6.63 2.90
CA TYR A 44 11.24 7.37 4.15
C TYR A 44 11.63 6.57 5.40
N GLY A 45 11.87 5.27 5.28
CA GLY A 45 12.20 4.40 6.42
C GLY A 45 11.00 3.97 7.27
N PHE A 46 9.77 4.17 6.79
CA PHE A 46 8.55 3.72 7.49
C PHE A 46 8.37 2.20 7.49
N ILE A 47 8.97 1.52 6.51
CA ILE A 47 8.91 0.07 6.37
C ILE A 47 10.29 -0.52 6.10
N THR A 48 10.49 -1.77 6.53
CA THR A 48 11.68 -2.55 6.19
C THR A 48 11.54 -3.19 4.81
N VAL A 49 12.64 -3.70 4.25
CA VAL A 49 12.63 -4.38 2.95
C VAL A 49 11.71 -5.62 2.94
N GLN A 50 11.53 -6.29 4.09
CA GLN A 50 10.59 -7.42 4.22
C GLN A 50 9.13 -6.98 4.17
N GLN A 51 8.82 -5.82 4.75
CA GLN A 51 7.47 -5.25 4.71
C GLN A 51 7.16 -4.68 3.32
N LEU A 52 8.19 -4.13 2.65
CA LEU A 52 8.12 -3.69 1.26
C LEU A 52 7.71 -4.85 0.33
N ASP A 53 8.34 -6.01 0.48
CA ASP A 53 8.03 -7.21 -0.29
C ASP A 53 6.57 -7.66 -0.11
N ARG A 54 6.09 -7.75 1.14
CA ARG A 54 4.67 -8.08 1.43
C ARG A 54 3.69 -7.04 0.88
N LEU A 55 4.06 -5.76 0.89
CA LEU A 55 3.23 -4.71 0.31
C LEU A 55 3.13 -4.83 -1.21
N PHE A 56 4.23 -5.21 -1.88
CA PHE A 56 4.24 -5.50 -3.32
C PHE A 56 3.41 -6.73 -3.66
N ASP A 57 3.54 -7.82 -2.90
CA ASP A 57 2.74 -9.04 -3.07
C ASP A 57 1.23 -8.74 -2.93
N TRP A 58 0.86 -7.97 -1.91
CA TRP A 58 -0.52 -7.53 -1.71
C TRP A 58 -1.05 -6.69 -2.88
N LEU A 59 -0.24 -5.74 -3.39
CA LEU A 59 -0.61 -4.92 -4.55
C LEU A 59 -0.78 -5.75 -5.82
N ALA A 60 0.09 -6.74 -6.03
CA ALA A 60 0.03 -7.65 -7.17
C ALA A 60 -1.21 -8.58 -7.09
N GLY A 61 -1.45 -9.19 -5.93
CA GLY A 61 -2.63 -10.03 -5.67
C GLY A 61 -3.95 -9.26 -5.78
N ALA A 62 -3.96 -7.99 -5.37
CA ALA A 62 -5.11 -7.10 -5.54
C ALA A 62 -5.40 -6.77 -7.03
N GLN A 63 -4.39 -6.79 -7.90
CA GLN A 63 -4.53 -6.55 -9.33
C GLN A 63 -4.98 -7.82 -10.09
N LEU A 64 -4.54 -9.00 -9.62
CA LEU A 64 -4.87 -10.29 -10.20
C LEU A 64 -6.29 -10.78 -9.83
N ARG A 65 -6.87 -10.28 -8.75
CA ARG A 65 -8.26 -10.62 -8.35
C ARG A 65 -9.35 -10.00 -9.25
N SER A 66 -8.98 -9.27 -10.29
CA SER A 66 -9.92 -8.69 -11.28
C SER A 66 -10.07 -9.51 -12.56
N ILE A 67 -9.38 -10.66 -12.71
CA ILE A 67 -9.49 -11.56 -13.86
C ILE A 67 -10.28 -12.83 -13.53
N ASP A 68 -11.47 -12.70 -12.95
CA ASP A 68 -12.43 -13.80 -12.93
C ASP A 68 -13.82 -13.21 -13.24
N GLY A 69 -14.25 -13.44 -14.48
CA GLY A 69 -15.50 -13.02 -15.09
C GLY A 69 -15.77 -13.90 -16.30
#